data_AF-A0A0G1FJM2-F1
#
_entry.id   AF-A0A0G1FJM2-F1
#
_cell.length_a   1.000
_cell.length_b   1.000
_cell.length_c   1.000
_cell.angle_alpha   90.00
_cell.angle_beta   90.00
_cell.angle_gamma   90.00
#
_symmetry.space_group_name_H-M   'P 1'
#
loop_
_entity.id
_entity.type
_entity.pdbx_description
1 polymer ?
#
loop_
_entity_poly.entity_id
_entity_poly.type
_entity_poly.pdbx_seq_one_letter_code
_entity_poly.pdbx_strand_id
1 'polypeptide(L)'
;MASRKKSRLAVFDIDGTIFRSSLQRELIMALVRYNVFPAIVKKELEQNYFSWVNRQGNYEDYIMQVVRSYEKRIAGVSVEDVRRVAQIVISQQKSRVYTYTRQLI
;
A
#
# COMPACT_ATOMS: atom_id res chain seq x y z
N MET A 1 -29.18 23.00 30.40
CA MET A 1 -28.01 22.13 30.13
C MET A 1 -27.39 22.56 28.82
N ALA A 2 -26.10 22.92 28.79
CA ALA A 2 -25.43 23.33 27.56
C ALA A 2 -25.27 22.14 26.61
N SER A 3 -25.78 22.27 25.39
CA SER A 3 -25.61 21.31 24.31
C SER A 3 -24.12 21.06 24.04
N ARG A 4 -23.65 19.81 24.24
CA ARG A 4 -22.27 19.42 23.96
C ARG A 4 -22.02 19.57 22.46
N LYS A 5 -21.12 20.50 22.09
CA LYS A 5 -20.74 20.77 20.69
C LYS A 5 -20.32 19.46 20.04
N LYS A 6 -21.06 19.02 19.00
CA LYS A 6 -20.74 17.79 18.26
C LYS A 6 -19.35 17.93 17.62
N SER A 7 -18.45 16.99 17.93
CA SER A 7 -17.16 16.88 17.23
C SER A 7 -17.42 16.51 15.77
N ARG A 8 -16.88 17.31 14.85
CA ARG A 8 -16.94 16.98 13.42
C ARG A 8 -15.94 15.85 13.15
N LEU A 9 -16.36 14.84 12.39
CA LEU A 9 -15.57 13.68 11.99
C LEU A 9 -15.57 13.57 10.46
N ALA A 10 -14.42 13.28 9.88
CA ALA A 10 -14.28 12.89 8.48
C ALA A 10 -13.45 11.59 8.43
N VAL A 11 -13.84 10.68 7.55
CA VAL A 11 -13.18 9.39 7.34
C VAL A 11 -12.80 9.31 5.87
N PHE A 12 -11.53 8.99 5.60
CA PHE A 12 -11.00 8.87 4.25
C PHE A 12 -10.37 7.51 4.08
N ASP A 13 -10.66 6.90 2.94
CA ASP A 13 -9.87 5.78 2.45
C ASP A 13 -8.48 6.28 1.99
N ILE A 14 -7.50 5.37 1.95
CA ILE A 14 -6.12 5.67 1.53
C ILE A 14 -5.95 5.33 0.05
N ASP A 15 -6.02 4.04 -0.28
CA ASP A 15 -5.67 3.50 -1.59
C ASP A 15 -6.75 3.88 -2.62
N GLY A 16 -6.33 4.42 -3.77
CA GLY A 16 -7.25 4.98 -4.77
C GLY A 16 -7.94 6.29 -4.36
N THR A 17 -7.80 6.74 -3.11
CA THR A 17 -8.39 7.99 -2.60
C THR A 17 -7.31 9.08 -2.41
N ILE A 18 -6.61 9.11 -1.26
CA ILE A 18 -5.49 10.05 -0.99
C ILE A 18 -4.12 9.51 -1.43
N PHE A 19 -4.08 8.28 -1.93
CA PHE A 19 -2.90 7.62 -2.50
C PHE A 19 -3.33 6.94 -3.81
N ARG A 20 -2.86 7.40 -4.97
CA ARG A 20 -3.40 6.91 -6.27
C ARG A 20 -3.19 5.41 -6.52
N SER A 21 -2.12 4.85 -5.97
CA SER A 21 -1.77 3.44 -6.12
C SER A 21 -2.36 2.61 -4.96
N SER A 22 -1.86 1.39 -4.75
CA SER A 22 -2.04 0.67 -3.48
C SER A 22 -0.77 0.78 -2.65
N LEU A 23 -0.88 1.35 -1.45
CA LEU A 23 0.25 1.59 -0.56
C LEU A 23 0.96 0.27 -0.23
N GLN A 24 0.20 -0.79 0.03
CA GLN A 24 0.76 -2.08 0.40
C GLN A 24 1.55 -2.73 -0.75
N ARG A 25 1.05 -2.59 -1.98
CA ARG A 25 1.78 -3.02 -3.18
C ARG A 25 3.08 -2.24 -3.38
N GLU A 26 3.02 -0.91 -3.30
CA GLU A 26 4.22 -0.08 -3.48
C GLU A 26 5.25 -0.36 -2.39
N LEU A 27 4.80 -0.56 -1.14
CA LEU A 27 5.66 -0.86 -0.01
C LEU A 27 6.35 -2.22 -0.15
N ILE A 28 5.63 -3.31 -0.45
CA ILE A 28 6.26 -4.63 -0.57
C ILE A 28 7.30 -4.66 -1.71
N MET A 29 7.00 -4.00 -2.83
CA MET A 29 7.93 -3.93 -3.96
C MET A 29 9.17 -3.08 -3.61
N ALA A 30 9.00 -2.03 -2.82
CA ALA A 30 10.11 -1.22 -2.31
C ALA A 30 10.95 -2.00 -1.29
N LEU A 31 10.33 -2.76 -0.37
CA LEU A 31 11.05 -3.60 0.60
C LEU A 31 11.93 -4.63 -0.12
N VAL A 32 11.47 -5.21 -1.23
CA VAL A 32 12.31 -6.06 -2.07
C VAL A 32 13.42 -5.27 -2.75
N ARG A 33 13.11 -4.09 -3.32
CA ARG A 33 14.08 -3.23 -4.01
C ARG A 33 15.25 -2.81 -3.10
N TYR A 34 14.97 -2.56 -1.82
CA TYR A 34 15.96 -2.15 -0.82
C TYR A 34 16.54 -3.31 -0.02
N ASN A 35 16.37 -4.55 -0.50
CA ASN A 35 16.89 -5.78 0.10
C ASN A 35 16.42 -6.04 1.55
N VAL A 36 15.30 -5.43 1.97
CA VAL A 36 14.66 -5.73 3.26
C VAL A 36 13.89 -7.04 3.17
N PHE A 37 13.20 -7.25 2.05
CA PHE A 37 12.57 -8.53 1.71
C PHE A 37 13.37 -9.23 0.60
N PRO A 38 13.37 -10.58 0.56
CA PRO A 38 14.12 -11.33 -0.44
C PRO A 38 13.52 -11.16 -1.85
N ALA A 39 14.38 -11.21 -2.87
CA ALA A 39 14.00 -11.05 -4.28
C ALA A 39 12.91 -12.01 -4.77
N ILE A 40 12.82 -13.21 -4.18
CA ILE A 40 11.82 -14.23 -4.50
C ILE A 40 10.38 -13.74 -4.36
N VAL A 41 10.13 -12.74 -3.51
CA VAL A 41 8.79 -12.14 -3.33
C VAL A 41 8.21 -11.64 -4.64
N LYS A 42 9.04 -11.05 -5.53
CA LYS A 42 8.54 -10.58 -6.83
C LYS A 42 7.99 -11.75 -7.65
N LYS A 43 8.74 -12.84 -7.74
CA LYS A 43 8.35 -14.06 -8.46
C LYS A 43 7.10 -14.70 -7.87
N GLU A 44 6.96 -14.71 -6.54
CA GLU A 44 5.75 -15.22 -5.89
C GLU A 44 4.52 -14.42 -6.32
N LEU A 45 4.62 -13.09 -6.40
CA LEU A 45 3.49 -12.21 -6.72
C LEU A 45 3.17 -12.11 -8.22
N GLU A 46 4.12 -12.47 -9.09
CA GLU A 46 4.01 -12.28 -10.54
C GLU A 46 2.78 -12.98 -11.14
N GLN A 47 2.48 -14.21 -10.73
CA GLN A 47 1.38 -14.98 -11.32
C GLN A 47 0.02 -14.30 -11.10
N ASN A 48 -0.32 -13.98 -9.85
CA ASN A 48 -1.61 -13.34 -9.56
C ASN A 48 -1.63 -11.89 -10.06
N TYR A 49 -0.48 -11.21 -10.03
CA TYR A 49 -0.36 -9.87 -10.63
C TYR A 49 -0.73 -9.91 -12.11
N PHE A 50 -0.06 -10.76 -12.90
CA PHE A 50 -0.30 -10.85 -14.35
C PHE A 50 -1.70 -11.36 -14.67
N SER A 51 -2.21 -12.32 -13.91
CA SER A 51 -3.60 -12.77 -14.06
C SER A 51 -4.59 -11.61 -13.89
N TRP A 52 -4.40 -10.78 -12.85
CA TRP A 52 -5.21 -9.59 -12.63
C TRP A 52 -5.06 -8.54 -13.75
N VAL A 53 -3.84 -8.10 -14.09
CA VAL A 53 -3.67 -7.05 -15.12
C VAL A 53 -4.08 -7.51 -16.52
N ASN A 54 -3.97 -8.80 -16.83
CA ASN A 54 -4.43 -9.37 -18.10
C ASN A 54 -5.93 -9.73 -18.10
N ARG A 55 -6.66 -9.43 -17.02
CA ARG A 55 -8.10 -9.73 -16.85
C ARG A 55 -8.43 -11.22 -16.94
N GLN A 56 -7.50 -12.07 -16.53
CA GLN A 56 -7.66 -13.53 -16.43
C GLN A 56 -7.92 -14.00 -14.99
N GLY A 57 -7.91 -13.07 -14.04
CA GLY A 57 -8.23 -13.28 -12.63
C GLY A 57 -8.75 -11.97 -12.00
N ASN A 58 -8.91 -11.96 -10.68
CA ASN A 58 -9.45 -10.83 -9.95
C ASN A 58 -8.37 -10.12 -9.11
N TYR A 59 -8.68 -8.89 -8.67
CA TYR A 59 -7.78 -8.10 -7.83
C TYR A 59 -7.61 -8.70 -6.43
N GLU A 60 -8.65 -9.33 -5.89
CA GLU A 60 -8.69 -9.89 -4.54
C GLU A 60 -7.60 -10.97 -4.35
N ASP A 61 -7.48 -11.89 -5.30
CA ASP A 61 -6.46 -12.94 -5.30
C ASP A 61 -5.04 -12.37 -5.29
N TYR A 62 -4.83 -11.27 -6.03
CA TYR A 62 -3.54 -10.58 -6.06
C TYR A 62 -3.24 -9.89 -4.73
N ILE A 63 -4.16 -9.07 -4.22
CA ILE A 63 -3.91 -8.30 -2.98
C ILE A 63 -3.81 -9.23 -1.77
N MET A 64 -4.59 -10.31 -1.70
CA MET A 64 -4.46 -11.30 -0.63
C MET A 64 -3.13 -12.03 -0.68
N GLN A 65 -2.57 -12.27 -1.86
CA GLN A 65 -1.22 -12.82 -1.99
C GLN A 65 -0.16 -11.83 -1.51
N VAL A 66 -0.32 -10.54 -1.78
CA VAL A 66 0.54 -9.48 -1.25
C VAL A 66 0.51 -9.46 0.28
N VAL A 67 -0.69 -9.49 0.89
CA VAL A 67 -0.87 -9.52 2.35
C VAL A 67 -0.16 -10.73 2.96
N ARG A 68 -0.45 -11.94 2.47
CA ARG A 68 0.16 -13.19 2.98
C ARG A 68 1.68 -13.18 2.83
N SER A 69 2.19 -12.67 1.71
CA SER A 69 3.63 -12.56 1.46
C SER A 69 4.31 -11.60 2.42
N TYR A 70 3.62 -10.51 2.79
CA TYR A 70 4.09 -9.53 3.76
C TYR A 70 4.10 -10.12 5.17
N GLU A 71 2.97 -10.69 5.63
CA GLU A 71 2.82 -11.31 6.95
C GLU A 71 3.88 -12.39 7.20
N LYS A 72 4.13 -13.24 6.20
CA LYS A 72 5.16 -14.29 6.28
C LYS A 72 6.58 -13.75 6.52
N ARG A 73 6.86 -12.51 6.12
CA ARG A 73 8.24 -11.97 6.03
C ARG A 73 8.53 -10.84 6.98
N ILE A 74 7.50 -10.17 7.48
CA ILE A 74 7.69 -9.04 8.38
C ILE A 74 8.24 -9.48 9.75
N ALA A 75 8.00 -10.74 10.14
CA ALA A 75 8.53 -11.31 11.37
C ALA A 75 10.06 -11.31 11.36
N GLY A 76 10.66 -10.69 12.39
CA GLY A 76 12.12 -10.57 12.53
C GLY A 76 12.78 -9.45 11.72
N VAL A 77 12.00 -8.67 10.95
CA VAL A 77 12.51 -7.52 10.21
C VAL A 77 12.56 -6.28 11.10
N SER A 78 13.65 -5.52 10.98
CA SER A 78 13.83 -4.25 11.69
C SER A 78 12.70 -3.26 11.36
N VAL A 79 12.08 -2.70 12.41
CA VAL A 79 11.03 -1.68 12.25
C VAL A 79 11.61 -0.42 11.61
N GLU A 80 12.86 -0.08 11.94
CA GLU A 80 13.58 1.06 11.40
C GLU A 80 13.81 0.92 9.89
N ASP A 81 14.15 -0.28 9.41
CA ASP A 81 14.29 -0.54 7.98
C ASP A 81 12.96 -0.42 7.25
N VAL A 82 11.89 -0.95 7.82
CA VAL A 82 10.54 -0.83 7.24
C VAL A 82 10.11 0.63 7.20
N ARG A 83 10.31 1.39 8.29
CA ARG A 83 9.99 2.83 8.34
C ARG A 83 10.79 3.63 7.33
N ARG A 84 12.10 3.36 7.19
CA ARG A 84 12.97 4.01 6.21
C ARG A 84 12.45 3.79 4.79
N VAL A 85 12.11 2.56 4.44
CA VAL A 85 11.55 2.23 3.12
C VAL A 85 10.16 2.87 2.93
N ALA A 86 9.30 2.85 3.95
CA ALA A 86 7.99 3.49 3.90
C ALA A 86 8.09 5.00 3.65
N GLN A 87 9.02 5.70 4.30
CA GLN A 87 9.27 7.14 4.06
C GLN A 87 9.69 7.41 2.62
N ILE A 88 10.53 6.55 2.04
CA ILE A 88 10.91 6.64 0.63
C ILE A 88 9.67 6.51 -0.27
N VAL A 89 8.83 5.49 -0.04
CA VAL A 89 7.58 5.29 -0.81
C VAL A 89 6.66 6.51 -0.72
N ILE A 90 6.42 7.01 0.49
CA ILE A 90 5.60 8.21 0.70
C ILE A 90 6.20 9.40 -0.06
N SER A 91 7.51 9.63 0.03
CA SER A 91 8.17 10.75 -0.66
C SER A 91 8.00 10.69 -2.19
N GLN A 92 8.02 9.49 -2.77
CA GLN A 92 7.91 9.25 -4.21
C GLN A 92 6.47 9.33 -4.72
N GLN A 93 5.50 9.00 -3.87
CA GLN A 93 4.10 8.82 -4.26
C GLN A 93 3.17 9.94 -3.75
N LYS A 94 3.56 10.73 -2.74
CA LYS A 94 2.70 11.76 -2.10
C LYS A 94 2.06 12.77 -3.05
N SER A 95 2.74 13.08 -4.17
CA SER A 95 2.24 14.03 -5.17
C SER A 95 1.37 13.37 -6.25
N ARG A 96 1.26 12.05 -6.24
CA ARG A 96 0.48 11.25 -7.20
C ARG A 96 -0.88 10.94 -6.59
N VAL A 97 -1.79 11.90 -6.75
CA VAL A 97 -3.21 11.82 -6.39
C VAL A 97 -4.06 12.17 -7.59
N TYR A 98 -5.31 11.67 -7.64
CA TYR A 98 -6.27 12.04 -8.69
C TYR A 98 -6.58 13.54 -8.63
N THR A 99 -6.82 14.17 -9.78
CA THR A 99 -7.17 15.61 -9.86
C THR A 99 -8.38 15.92 -9.00
N TYR A 100 -9.39 15.06 -9.04
CA TYR A 100 -10.60 15.18 -8.21
C TYR A 100 -10.25 15.20 -6.72
N THR A 101 -9.53 14.19 -6.21
CA THR A 101 -9.12 14.14 -4.80
C THR A 101 -8.28 15.37 -4.41
N ARG A 102 -7.36 15.80 -5.28
CA ARG A 102 -6.51 16.97 -5.02
C ARG A 102 -7.30 18.27 -4.84
N GLN A 103 -8.43 18.41 -5.53
CA GLN A 103 -9.25 19.62 -5.43
C GLN A 103 -10.15 19.61 -4.18
N LEU A 104 -10.34 18.46 -3.54
CA LEU A 104 -11.19 18.30 -2.35
C LEU A 104 -10.45 18.55 -1.01
N ILE A 105 -9.11 18.52 -1.02
CA ILE A 105 -8.24 18.61 0.16
C ILE A 105 -7.35 19.83 0.02
#